data_AF-A0A8H7IL02-F1
#
_entry.id   AF-A0A8H7IL02-F1
#
_cell.length_a   1.000
_cell.length_b   1.000
_cell.length_c   1.000
_cell.angle_alpha   90.00
_cell.angle_beta   90.00
_cell.angle_gamma   90.00
#
_symmetry.space_group_name_H-M   'P 1'
#
loop_
_entity.id
_entity.type
_entity.pdbx_description
1 polymer ?
#
loop_
_entity_poly.entity_id
_entity_poly.type
_entity_poly.pdbx_seq_one_letter_code
_entity_poly.pdbx_strand_id
1 'polypeptide(L)'
;MADENTTGDLAPSKRPRDVSPEEEDHEGVGEESQISTFSIDDEISCGICLGVLESPYTVIPCLHTFDKDCLLGWNDTCPLCKTRATSGRHSFQLQAIVNHYESKRPPHKRARADEAAGAEQIGQPDHNGEDEDNFDDFIEDDEDEGMEDEDLFDILVGGRIVFPCAACRPGHHSGYTCPVPIPEPTDPVKDSEAQEYLNGRRPIAEPRRGDKRVPFDEALHNLPETEHLFTDELKAEINRACEQHVVCIRCSNYLPRNWPGRAQSICKGCGNATCEAFDQIGCPWRIANRFLTPFNETGNDFNPELLWSQVSRTHAHFFRNQTERQRFLDRLAANNITPASATQELLREAGHDEGDYFCTNCISVTLVNGFVANWERKKENGEVPPPAQAPNPPVCWYGRECRTQSHNAGHAARFNHDCDPRPQGQDQPAPQAPVPIPALAPDQAPGAAQPAALP
;
A
#
# COMPACT_ATOMS: atom_id res chain seq x y z
N MET A 1 39.47 43.28 -43.50
CA MET A 1 40.48 42.56 -42.71
C MET A 1 39.82 41.23 -42.39
N ALA A 2 39.90 40.25 -43.31
CA ALA A 2 41.02 39.29 -43.43
C ALA A 2 41.00 38.37 -42.17
N ASP A 3 40.78 37.06 -42.19
CA ASP A 3 40.97 36.00 -43.20
C ASP A 3 40.08 34.78 -42.82
N GLU A 4 39.48 34.04 -43.78
CA GLU A 4 39.88 32.70 -44.31
C GLU A 4 39.89 31.56 -43.26
N ASN A 5 39.48 30.30 -43.48
CA ASN A 5 39.33 29.46 -44.67
C ASN A 5 38.45 28.23 -44.21
N THR A 6 37.33 27.83 -44.85
CA THR A 6 37.18 26.91 -46.02
C THR A 6 37.43 25.44 -45.61
N THR A 7 36.64 24.39 -45.93
CA THR A 7 35.96 23.85 -47.13
C THR A 7 35.04 22.70 -46.64
N GLY A 8 33.99 22.20 -47.30
CA GLY A 8 33.49 22.37 -48.66
C GLY A 8 32.31 21.41 -48.91
N ASP A 9 31.42 21.82 -49.81
CA ASP A 9 30.28 21.09 -50.35
C ASP A 9 30.69 19.91 -51.25
N LEU A 10 29.82 18.90 -51.41
CA LEU A 10 29.05 18.67 -52.66
C LEU A 10 28.31 17.33 -52.66
N ALA A 11 27.09 17.37 -53.22
CA ALA A 11 26.10 16.31 -53.35
C ALA A 11 26.21 15.57 -54.73
N PRO A 12 25.22 14.80 -55.24
CA PRO A 12 25.37 13.34 -55.42
C PRO A 12 25.04 12.81 -56.85
N SER A 13 25.04 11.47 -56.98
CA SER A 13 24.22 10.65 -57.90
C SER A 13 24.82 10.16 -59.23
N LYS A 14 24.87 8.82 -59.43
CA LYS A 14 24.01 8.03 -60.35
C LYS A 14 24.40 6.53 -60.45
N ARG A 15 23.37 5.68 -60.51
CA ARG A 15 23.26 4.19 -60.69
C ARG A 15 23.67 3.73 -62.13
N PRO A 16 23.89 2.43 -62.48
CA PRO A 16 22.91 1.32 -62.31
C PRO A 16 23.39 -0.16 -62.20
N ARG A 17 22.34 -1.02 -62.10
CA ARG A 17 22.14 -2.48 -61.92
C ARG A 17 22.94 -3.47 -62.80
N ASP A 18 23.18 -4.67 -62.26
CA ASP A 18 22.91 -6.01 -62.87
C ASP A 18 22.92 -7.10 -61.75
N VAL A 19 21.84 -7.88 -61.51
CA VAL A 19 21.44 -9.23 -62.02
C VAL A 19 22.32 -10.41 -61.50
N SER A 20 21.70 -11.29 -60.69
CA SER A 20 22.18 -12.57 -60.10
C SER A 20 22.32 -13.72 -61.14
N PRO A 21 22.60 -15.00 -60.80
CA PRO A 21 23.07 -15.64 -59.53
C PRO A 21 24.27 -16.60 -59.74
N GLU A 22 24.82 -17.20 -58.67
CA GLU A 22 25.23 -18.62 -58.58
C GLU A 22 25.83 -18.90 -57.19
N GLU A 23 25.34 -19.98 -56.57
CA GLU A 23 25.69 -20.48 -55.24
C GLU A 23 26.95 -21.34 -55.33
N GLU A 24 27.86 -21.22 -54.35
CA GLU A 24 28.67 -22.34 -53.83
C GLU A 24 29.40 -21.90 -52.54
N ASP A 25 28.80 -22.29 -51.42
CA ASP A 25 29.38 -22.79 -50.16
C ASP A 25 30.77 -22.30 -49.73
N HIS A 26 30.78 -21.46 -48.69
CA HIS A 26 31.81 -21.57 -47.65
C HIS A 26 31.25 -21.27 -46.26
N GLU A 27 31.32 -22.30 -45.43
CA GLU A 27 31.04 -22.32 -44.00
C GLU A 27 31.84 -21.25 -43.25
N GLY A 28 31.20 -20.59 -42.27
CA GLY A 28 31.89 -20.08 -41.09
C GLY A 28 31.58 -18.64 -40.69
N VAL A 29 31.07 -18.52 -39.46
CA VAL A 29 31.00 -17.32 -38.60
C VAL A 29 29.79 -16.43 -38.86
N GLY A 30 28.66 -16.83 -38.27
CA GLY A 30 27.57 -15.90 -37.96
C GLY A 30 28.05 -14.89 -36.93
N GLU A 31 28.44 -13.71 -37.40
CA GLU A 31 28.46 -12.49 -36.60
C GLU A 31 27.02 -12.20 -36.17
N GLU A 32 26.68 -12.59 -34.94
CA GLU A 32 25.52 -12.01 -34.27
C GLU A 32 25.77 -10.50 -34.15
N SER A 33 24.96 -9.75 -34.88
CA SER A 33 24.91 -8.31 -34.91
C SER A 33 24.97 -7.76 -33.48
N GLN A 34 26.09 -7.12 -33.15
CA GLN A 34 26.25 -6.31 -31.96
C GLN A 34 25.30 -5.11 -32.06
N ILE A 35 24.06 -5.31 -31.64
CA ILE A 35 23.20 -4.21 -31.21
C ILE A 35 23.87 -3.67 -29.95
N SER A 36 24.33 -2.42 -30.02
CA SER A 36 25.04 -1.78 -28.92
C SER A 36 24.17 -1.82 -27.66
N THR A 37 24.57 -2.66 -26.70
CA THR A 37 24.02 -2.81 -25.36
C THR A 37 24.37 -1.59 -24.50
N PHE A 38 23.89 -0.42 -24.92
CA PHE A 38 23.43 0.55 -23.93
C PHE A 38 22.27 -0.14 -23.22
N SER A 39 22.52 -0.48 -21.96
CA SER A 39 21.95 -1.64 -21.30
C SER A 39 20.43 -1.48 -21.15
N ILE A 40 19.66 -2.20 -21.98
CA ILE A 40 18.21 -2.32 -21.82
C ILE A 40 17.82 -2.74 -20.39
N ASP A 41 18.74 -3.40 -19.66
CA ASP A 41 18.61 -3.69 -18.22
C ASP A 41 18.27 -2.43 -17.40
N ASP A 42 18.85 -1.26 -17.72
CA ASP A 42 18.59 -0.02 -16.97
C ASP A 42 17.17 0.51 -17.23
N GLU A 43 16.67 0.36 -18.46
CA GLU A 43 15.36 0.85 -18.92
C GLU A 43 14.20 -0.03 -18.43
N ILE A 44 14.48 -1.32 -18.19
CA ILE A 44 13.52 -2.29 -17.64
C ILE A 44 13.78 -2.61 -16.18
N SER A 45 14.61 -1.82 -15.50
CA SER A 45 14.87 -1.98 -14.07
C SER A 45 13.86 -1.22 -13.22
N CYS A 46 13.50 -1.83 -12.09
CA CYS A 46 12.71 -1.19 -11.06
C CYS A 46 13.56 -0.16 -10.30
N GLY A 47 13.13 1.10 -10.26
CA GLY A 47 13.83 2.18 -9.54
C GLY A 47 13.88 2.04 -8.00
N ILE A 48 13.36 0.94 -7.43
CA ILE A 48 13.37 0.63 -5.99
C ILE A 48 14.28 -0.56 -5.69
N CYS A 49 14.03 -1.71 -6.33
CA CYS A 49 14.82 -2.93 -6.09
C CYS A 49 16.08 -3.02 -6.98
N LEU A 50 16.15 -2.20 -8.04
CA LEU A 50 17.21 -2.18 -9.05
C LEU A 50 17.38 -3.49 -9.82
N GLY A 51 16.40 -4.40 -9.71
CA GLY A 51 16.28 -5.60 -10.54
C GLY A 51 15.43 -5.35 -11.79
N VAL A 52 15.48 -6.28 -12.74
CA VAL A 52 14.54 -6.32 -13.89
C VAL A 52 13.10 -6.42 -13.35
N LEU A 53 12.19 -5.65 -13.94
CA LEU A 53 10.80 -5.55 -13.48
C LEU A 53 10.05 -6.88 -13.60
N GLU A 54 9.70 -7.51 -12.49
CA GLU A 54 8.91 -8.75 -12.46
C GLU A 54 7.41 -8.45 -12.71
N SER A 55 6.91 -7.31 -12.20
CA SER A 55 5.52 -6.86 -12.42
C SER A 55 5.45 -5.34 -12.63
N PRO A 56 5.68 -4.84 -13.87
CA PRO A 56 5.72 -3.42 -14.18
C PRO A 56 4.41 -2.71 -13.85
N TYR A 57 4.50 -1.74 -12.95
CA TYR A 57 3.41 -0.91 -12.48
C TYR A 57 3.81 0.57 -12.54
N THR A 58 3.08 1.35 -13.35
CA THR A 58 3.43 2.73 -13.71
C THR A 58 2.59 3.73 -12.92
N VAL A 59 3.26 4.73 -12.35
CA VAL A 59 2.66 5.78 -11.50
C VAL A 59 2.22 6.99 -12.34
N ILE A 60 0.96 7.41 -12.25
CA ILE A 60 0.38 8.54 -13.00
C ILE A 60 0.35 9.79 -12.08
N PRO A 61 0.72 10.99 -12.56
CA PRO A 61 1.01 11.37 -13.96
C PRO A 61 2.48 11.29 -14.37
N CYS A 62 3.40 10.94 -13.46
CA CYS A 62 4.85 11.03 -13.73
C CYS A 62 5.44 9.92 -14.60
N LEU A 63 4.66 8.87 -14.90
CA LEU A 63 5.01 7.71 -15.73
C LEU A 63 6.25 6.91 -15.28
N HIS A 64 6.68 7.03 -14.03
CA HIS A 64 7.73 6.16 -13.49
C HIS A 64 7.18 4.77 -13.19
N THR A 65 7.93 3.73 -13.57
CA THR A 65 7.54 2.32 -13.47
C THR A 65 8.38 1.58 -12.44
N PHE A 66 7.73 0.72 -11.68
CA PHE A 66 8.32 -0.07 -10.60
C PHE A 66 7.67 -1.45 -10.56
N ASP A 67 8.23 -2.40 -9.80
CA ASP A 67 7.48 -3.60 -9.44
C ASP A 67 6.29 -3.23 -8.57
N LYS A 68 5.13 -3.84 -8.86
CA LYS A 68 3.92 -3.70 -8.04
C LYS A 68 4.24 -3.89 -6.56
N ASP A 69 4.94 -4.96 -6.21
CA ASP A 69 5.25 -5.30 -4.83
C ASP A 69 6.23 -4.31 -4.18
N CYS A 70 7.14 -3.73 -4.97
CA CYS A 70 8.03 -2.67 -4.49
C CYS A 70 7.27 -1.38 -4.19
N LEU A 71 6.13 -1.14 -4.85
CA LEU A 71 5.25 0.01 -4.59
C LEU A 71 4.29 -0.20 -3.42
N LEU A 72 4.00 -1.44 -3.01
CA LEU A 72 2.99 -1.76 -1.98
C LEU A 72 3.29 -1.20 -0.56
N GLY A 73 4.41 -0.53 -0.35
CA GLY A 73 4.75 0.17 0.90
C GLY A 73 4.85 1.70 0.80
N TRP A 74 4.55 2.28 -0.37
CA TRP A 74 4.69 3.72 -0.62
C TRP A 74 3.33 4.43 -0.58
N ASN A 75 3.33 5.71 -0.20
CA ASN A 75 2.13 6.54 -0.12
C ASN A 75 1.69 7.03 -1.52
N ASP A 76 0.81 8.04 -1.58
CA ASP A 76 0.37 8.70 -2.80
C ASP A 76 1.46 9.57 -3.46
N THR A 77 2.76 9.25 -3.31
CA THR A 77 3.86 9.98 -3.97
C THR A 77 4.84 9.02 -4.65
N CYS A 78 5.27 9.39 -5.86
CA CYS A 78 6.22 8.62 -6.63
C CYS A 78 7.59 8.52 -5.90
N PRO A 79 8.15 7.32 -5.71
CA PRO A 79 9.43 7.14 -5.01
C PRO A 79 10.62 7.85 -5.66
N LEU A 80 10.63 7.95 -7.00
CA LEU A 80 11.70 8.57 -7.78
C LEU A 80 11.59 10.10 -7.81
N CYS A 81 10.46 10.63 -8.28
CA CYS A 81 10.32 12.06 -8.55
C CYS A 81 9.52 12.84 -7.50
N LYS A 82 8.95 12.17 -6.49
CA LYS A 82 8.12 12.76 -5.42
C LYS A 82 6.81 13.40 -5.88
N THR A 83 6.48 13.33 -7.17
CA THR A 83 5.19 13.77 -7.71
C THR A 83 4.07 12.97 -7.06
N ARG A 84 2.99 13.65 -6.66
CA ARG A 84 1.81 13.01 -6.10
C ARG A 84 1.13 12.12 -7.15
N ALA A 85 0.93 10.85 -6.83
CA ALA A 85 0.27 9.87 -7.66
C ALA A 85 -1.24 10.10 -7.63
N THR A 86 -1.88 10.19 -8.79
CA THR A 86 -3.35 10.19 -8.91
C THR A 86 -3.90 8.79 -9.09
N SER A 87 -3.13 7.92 -9.75
CA SER A 87 -3.43 6.50 -9.94
C SER A 87 -2.16 5.74 -10.32
N GLY A 88 -2.26 4.42 -10.42
CA GLY A 88 -1.23 3.58 -11.03
C GLY A 88 -1.87 2.45 -11.83
N ARG A 89 -1.17 1.98 -12.86
CA ARG A 89 -1.68 0.93 -13.74
C ARG A 89 -0.57 -0.07 -14.08
N HIS A 90 -0.95 -1.33 -14.27
CA HIS A 90 -0.06 -2.33 -14.83
C HIS A 90 0.28 -1.96 -16.28
N SER A 91 1.56 -2.04 -16.63
CA SER A 91 1.99 -1.83 -18.02
C SER A 91 2.14 -3.18 -18.72
N PHE A 92 1.09 -3.60 -19.42
CA PHE A 92 1.08 -4.88 -20.15
C PHE A 92 2.10 -4.89 -21.30
N GLN A 93 2.33 -3.75 -21.93
CA GLN A 93 3.34 -3.58 -22.97
C GLN A 93 4.75 -3.79 -22.42
N LEU A 94 5.08 -3.17 -21.27
CA LEU A 94 6.38 -3.38 -20.62
C LEU A 94 6.51 -4.82 -20.11
N GLN A 95 5.44 -5.42 -19.59
CA GLN A 95 5.47 -6.83 -19.19
C GLN A 95 5.80 -7.75 -20.37
N ALA A 96 5.21 -7.51 -21.55
CA ALA A 96 5.52 -8.28 -22.76
C ALA A 96 6.98 -8.10 -23.19
N ILE A 97 7.53 -6.89 -23.08
CA ILE A 97 8.93 -6.58 -23.38
C ILE A 97 9.87 -7.29 -22.40
N VAL A 98 9.58 -7.24 -21.09
CA VAL A 98 10.39 -7.94 -20.06
C VAL A 98 10.35 -9.45 -20.28
N ASN A 99 9.17 -10.03 -20.49
CA ASN A 99 9.03 -11.47 -20.73
C ASN A 99 9.85 -11.90 -21.96
N HIS A 100 9.83 -11.09 -23.03
CA HIS A 100 10.64 -11.35 -24.22
C HIS A 100 12.14 -11.22 -23.94
N TYR A 101 12.54 -10.21 -23.15
CA TYR A 101 13.91 -10.00 -22.74
C TYR A 101 14.45 -11.17 -21.90
N GLU A 102 13.69 -11.64 -20.92
CA GLU A 102 14.03 -12.79 -20.08
C GLU A 102 14.12 -14.09 -20.89
N SER A 103 13.23 -14.27 -21.88
CA SER A 103 13.22 -15.47 -22.74
C SER A 103 14.49 -15.65 -23.59
N LYS A 104 15.23 -14.55 -23.81
CA LYS A 104 16.44 -14.52 -24.65
C LYS A 104 17.74 -14.50 -23.84
N ARG A 105 17.68 -14.46 -22.51
CA ARG A 105 18.88 -14.40 -21.67
C ARG A 105 19.36 -15.81 -21.30
N PRO A 106 20.67 -16.13 -21.43
CA PRO A 106 21.22 -17.36 -20.89
C PRO A 106 21.06 -17.39 -19.35
N PRO A 107 20.77 -18.55 -18.74
CA PRO A 107 20.57 -18.65 -17.30
C PRO A 107 21.88 -18.36 -16.55
N HIS A 108 22.06 -17.12 -16.09
CA HIS A 108 23.06 -16.81 -15.07
C HIS A 108 22.47 -17.14 -13.69
N LYS A 109 23.06 -18.15 -13.04
CA LYS A 109 22.76 -18.55 -11.66
C LYS A 109 22.79 -17.33 -10.73
N ARG A 110 21.64 -16.99 -10.13
CA ARG A 110 21.60 -16.15 -8.93
C ARG A 110 22.35 -16.91 -7.83
N ALA A 111 23.44 -16.35 -7.31
CA ALA A 111 24.11 -16.88 -6.12
C ALA A 111 23.21 -16.64 -4.90
N ARG A 112 22.42 -17.64 -4.53
CA ARG A 112 21.82 -17.76 -3.20
C ARG A 112 22.57 -18.87 -2.47
N ALA A 113 23.09 -18.55 -1.29
CA ALA A 113 23.79 -19.47 -0.43
C ALA A 113 22.85 -20.61 0.02
N ASP A 114 23.39 -21.82 -0.01
CA ASP A 114 22.78 -23.09 0.36
C ASP A 114 22.29 -23.14 1.81
N GLU A 115 21.26 -23.96 2.06
CA GLU A 115 21.29 -25.05 3.06
C GLU A 115 20.22 -26.08 2.66
N ALA A 116 20.70 -27.30 2.40
CA ALA A 116 19.91 -28.51 2.28
C ALA A 116 20.50 -29.54 3.26
N ALA A 117 19.67 -30.13 4.12
CA ALA A 117 19.72 -31.57 4.46
C ALA A 117 18.70 -31.92 5.56
N GLY A 118 17.83 -32.89 5.26
CA GLY A 118 17.01 -33.61 6.22
C GLY A 118 16.02 -34.53 5.51
N ALA A 119 16.34 -35.82 5.45
CA ALA A 119 15.58 -36.95 4.87
C ALA A 119 14.11 -37.01 5.36
N GLU A 120 13.15 -37.73 4.76
CA GLU A 120 13.16 -39.12 4.30
C GLU A 120 11.81 -39.43 3.58
N GLN A 121 11.77 -40.45 2.71
CA GLN A 121 10.56 -40.94 2.03
C GLN A 121 9.55 -41.58 2.99
N ILE A 122 8.25 -41.55 2.66
CA ILE A 122 7.29 -42.70 2.56
C ILE A 122 5.84 -42.18 2.50
N GLY A 123 5.08 -42.61 1.48
CA GLY A 123 3.62 -42.85 1.56
C GLY A 123 2.66 -41.88 0.85
N GLN A 124 2.25 -42.22 -0.39
CA GLN A 124 0.90 -41.89 -0.89
C GLN A 124 -0.13 -42.81 -0.21
N PRO A 125 -1.37 -42.35 0.04
CA PRO A 125 -2.52 -42.54 -0.89
C PRO A 125 -3.46 -41.31 -0.91
N ASP A 126 -4.45 -41.09 -1.77
CA ASP A 126 -4.94 -41.57 -3.07
C ASP A 126 -6.12 -40.63 -3.43
N HIS A 127 -6.51 -40.64 -4.71
CA HIS A 127 -7.82 -40.25 -5.28
C HIS A 127 -8.25 -38.81 -5.61
N ASN A 128 -8.35 -38.61 -6.93
CA ASN A 128 -9.46 -38.04 -7.73
C ASN A 128 -9.66 -36.51 -7.62
N GLY A 129 -9.48 -35.70 -8.67
CA GLY A 129 -9.70 -35.93 -10.09
C GLY A 129 -10.87 -35.04 -10.50
N GLU A 130 -10.62 -34.04 -11.35
CA GLU A 130 -11.56 -33.53 -12.36
C GLU A 130 -10.84 -32.46 -13.20
N ASP A 131 -10.92 -32.68 -14.51
CA ASP A 131 -10.25 -31.99 -15.60
C ASP A 131 -10.90 -30.62 -15.87
N GLU A 132 -10.09 -29.57 -16.06
CA GLU A 132 -10.55 -28.30 -16.66
C GLU A 132 -10.08 -28.24 -18.12
N ASP A 133 -10.94 -28.76 -19.01
CA ASP A 133 -10.82 -28.58 -20.45
C ASP A 133 -11.30 -27.16 -20.86
N ASN A 134 -10.33 -26.35 -21.29
CA ASN A 134 -10.32 -25.56 -22.53
C ASN A 134 -11.68 -25.06 -23.07
N PHE A 135 -11.98 -23.77 -22.89
CA PHE A 135 -13.00 -23.05 -23.65
C PHE A 135 -12.38 -21.82 -24.35
N ASP A 136 -11.60 -22.09 -25.39
CA ASP A 136 -11.44 -21.16 -26.51
C ASP A 136 -12.60 -21.43 -27.47
N ASP A 137 -13.53 -20.48 -27.64
CA ASP A 137 -14.04 -20.16 -28.98
C ASP A 137 -14.94 -18.90 -29.06
N PHE A 138 -14.75 -18.17 -30.16
CA PHE A 138 -15.57 -17.12 -30.78
C PHE A 138 -15.79 -15.77 -30.06
N ILE A 139 -14.98 -14.78 -30.45
CA ILE A 139 -15.48 -13.41 -30.66
C ILE A 139 -15.50 -13.17 -32.17
N GLU A 140 -16.70 -13.09 -32.74
CA GLU A 140 -16.94 -12.64 -34.11
C GLU A 140 -16.67 -11.13 -34.19
N ASP A 141 -15.98 -10.73 -35.26
CA ASP A 141 -15.84 -9.35 -35.70
C ASP A 141 -17.23 -8.72 -35.92
N ASP A 142 -17.65 -7.83 -35.04
CA ASP A 142 -18.62 -6.79 -35.35
C ASP A 142 -17.90 -5.44 -35.27
N GLU A 143 -17.57 -4.91 -36.44
CA GLU A 143 -17.22 -3.51 -36.66
C GLU A 143 -18.44 -2.65 -36.31
N ASP A 144 -18.59 -2.26 -35.04
CA ASP A 144 -19.47 -1.14 -34.65
C ASP A 144 -18.59 0.02 -34.18
N GLU A 145 -18.33 0.96 -35.08
CA GLU A 145 -17.78 2.27 -34.75
C GLU A 145 -18.79 3.04 -33.90
N GLY A 146 -18.73 2.91 -32.57
CA GLY A 146 -19.62 3.69 -31.70
C GLY A 146 -19.36 3.56 -30.20
N MET A 147 -18.63 4.54 -29.65
CA MET A 147 -18.38 4.84 -28.23
C MET A 147 -17.30 4.01 -27.55
N GLU A 148 -16.31 4.73 -27.00
CA GLU A 148 -15.35 4.24 -26.03
C GLU A 148 -16.13 3.71 -24.80
N ASP A 149 -16.09 2.40 -24.57
CA ASP A 149 -16.73 1.72 -23.42
C ASP A 149 -16.23 2.19 -22.03
N GLU A 150 -15.28 3.14 -22.00
CA GLU A 150 -14.73 3.73 -20.78
C GLU A 150 -15.73 4.69 -20.08
N ASP A 151 -16.73 5.24 -20.79
CA ASP A 151 -17.70 6.20 -20.22
C ASP A 151 -18.94 5.54 -19.57
N LEU A 152 -19.17 4.25 -19.76
CA LEU A 152 -20.40 3.58 -19.29
C LEU A 152 -20.44 3.39 -17.76
N PHE A 153 -19.28 3.37 -17.10
CA PHE A 153 -19.15 3.14 -15.65
C PHE A 153 -19.41 4.37 -14.75
N ASP A 154 -19.53 5.56 -15.33
CA ASP A 154 -19.73 6.83 -14.61
C ASP A 154 -21.09 7.50 -14.87
N ILE A 155 -21.99 6.86 -15.64
CA ILE A 155 -23.30 7.45 -15.92
C ILE A 155 -24.22 7.37 -14.69
N LEU A 156 -24.48 8.52 -14.07
CA LEU A 156 -25.40 8.64 -12.93
C LEU A 156 -26.84 8.36 -13.35
N VAL A 157 -27.49 7.36 -12.73
CA VAL A 157 -28.91 7.01 -13.01
C VAL A 157 -29.86 8.18 -12.73
N GLY A 158 -29.61 8.89 -11.62
CA GLY A 158 -30.33 10.11 -11.26
C GLY A 158 -29.78 11.38 -11.89
N GLY A 159 -28.81 11.27 -12.81
CA GLY A 159 -28.04 12.42 -13.29
C GLY A 159 -27.37 13.19 -12.16
N ARG A 160 -27.14 14.48 -12.37
CA ARG A 160 -26.54 15.39 -11.40
C ARG A 160 -27.58 15.98 -10.43
N ILE A 161 -28.75 15.37 -10.30
CA ILE A 161 -29.82 15.84 -9.42
C ILE A 161 -29.73 15.15 -8.05
N VAL A 162 -29.95 15.92 -6.98
CA VAL A 162 -30.02 15.39 -5.62
C VAL A 162 -31.40 14.79 -5.36
N PHE A 163 -31.46 13.47 -5.21
CA PHE A 163 -32.67 12.78 -4.75
C PHE A 163 -32.70 12.62 -3.23
N PRO A 164 -33.88 12.50 -2.61
CA PRO A 164 -33.97 12.28 -1.18
C PRO A 164 -33.25 11.02 -0.70
N CYS A 165 -32.76 11.05 0.55
CA CYS A 165 -32.23 9.84 1.19
C CYS A 165 -33.38 8.94 1.67
N ALA A 166 -33.06 7.68 2.01
CA ALA A 166 -34.06 6.70 2.46
C ALA A 166 -34.84 7.13 3.72
N ALA A 167 -34.29 8.03 4.53
CA ALA A 167 -34.95 8.57 5.72
C ALA A 167 -35.62 9.95 5.51
N CYS A 168 -35.56 10.54 4.32
CA CYS A 168 -36.31 11.77 4.03
C CYS A 168 -37.82 11.50 3.95
N ARG A 169 -38.21 10.27 3.58
CA ARG A 169 -39.61 9.83 3.56
C ARG A 169 -39.95 9.10 4.87
N PRO A 170 -41.19 9.22 5.38
CA PRO A 170 -41.64 8.45 6.53
C PRO A 170 -41.54 6.93 6.28
N GLY A 171 -41.29 6.16 7.33
CA GLY A 171 -41.28 4.70 7.26
C GLY A 171 -39.90 4.06 7.04
N HIS A 172 -38.81 4.82 7.18
CA HIS A 172 -37.47 4.23 7.23
C HIS A 172 -37.38 3.21 8.35
N HIS A 173 -36.69 2.10 8.10
CA HIS A 173 -36.68 0.96 9.00
C HIS A 173 -36.04 1.24 10.37
N SER A 174 -35.20 2.27 10.48
CA SER A 174 -34.62 2.70 11.76
C SER A 174 -35.59 3.52 12.62
N GLY A 175 -36.79 3.82 12.11
CA GLY A 175 -37.76 4.73 12.73
C GLY A 175 -37.36 6.22 12.66
N TYR A 176 -36.17 6.53 12.14
CA TYR A 176 -35.69 7.90 11.99
C TYR A 176 -36.22 8.52 10.69
N THR A 177 -36.76 9.73 10.79
CA THR A 177 -37.12 10.57 9.63
C THR A 177 -36.30 11.85 9.68
N CYS A 178 -35.77 12.29 8.53
CA CYS A 178 -34.96 13.50 8.47
C CYS A 178 -35.78 14.72 8.92
N PRO A 179 -35.26 15.53 9.87
CA PRO A 179 -35.94 16.74 10.31
C PRO A 179 -35.97 17.81 9.20
N VAL A 180 -34.94 17.81 8.34
CA VAL A 180 -34.86 18.63 7.13
C VAL A 180 -34.72 17.67 5.96
N PRO A 181 -35.83 17.22 5.35
CA PRO A 181 -35.78 16.31 4.22
C PRO A 181 -35.23 17.03 2.98
N ILE A 182 -34.49 16.30 2.16
CA ILE A 182 -34.14 16.76 0.81
C ILE A 182 -35.45 16.79 -0.01
N PRO A 183 -35.78 17.90 -0.70
CA PRO A 183 -36.97 17.99 -1.54
C PRO A 183 -36.96 16.97 -2.69
N GLU A 184 -38.13 16.51 -3.10
CA GLU A 184 -38.26 15.71 -4.32
C GLU A 184 -37.97 16.56 -5.56
N PRO A 185 -37.13 16.10 -6.51
CA PRO A 185 -36.95 16.79 -7.78
C PRO A 185 -38.26 16.89 -8.55
N THR A 186 -38.53 18.07 -9.11
CA THR A 186 -39.70 18.30 -9.96
C THR A 186 -39.51 17.65 -11.33
N ASP A 187 -40.60 17.32 -12.02
CA ASP A 187 -40.53 16.71 -13.34
C ASP A 187 -39.82 17.61 -14.38
N PRO A 188 -40.04 18.94 -14.42
CA PRO A 188 -39.26 19.82 -15.30
C PRO A 188 -37.74 19.74 -15.08
N VAL A 189 -37.28 19.59 -13.83
CA VAL A 189 -35.85 19.43 -13.51
C VAL A 189 -35.33 18.09 -14.03
N LYS A 190 -36.10 17.01 -13.84
CA LYS A 190 -35.74 15.67 -14.35
C LYS A 190 -35.69 15.63 -15.88
N ASP A 191 -36.66 16.25 -16.54
CA ASP A 191 -36.76 16.29 -18.01
C ASP A 191 -35.61 17.10 -18.62
N SER A 192 -35.27 18.25 -18.04
CA SER A 192 -34.13 19.07 -18.48
C SER A 192 -32.81 18.31 -18.35
N GLU A 193 -32.56 17.69 -17.19
CA GLU A 193 -31.34 16.91 -16.98
C GLU A 193 -31.31 15.65 -17.86
N ALA A 194 -32.44 14.99 -18.10
CA ALA A 194 -32.49 13.86 -19.04
C ALA A 194 -32.06 14.29 -20.45
N GLN A 195 -32.49 15.47 -20.88
CA GLN A 195 -32.16 16.01 -22.19
C GLN A 195 -30.71 16.49 -22.28
N GLU A 196 -30.20 17.17 -21.26
CA GLU A 196 -28.86 17.80 -21.27
C GLU A 196 -27.73 16.84 -20.87
N TYR A 197 -27.91 16.05 -19.82
CA TYR A 197 -26.87 15.15 -19.30
C TYR A 197 -26.87 13.81 -20.03
N LEU A 198 -28.04 13.28 -20.40
CA LEU A 198 -28.18 11.96 -21.02
C LEU A 198 -28.54 12.03 -22.50
N ASN A 199 -28.53 13.23 -23.12
CA ASN A 199 -28.92 13.44 -24.51
C ASN A 199 -30.30 12.83 -24.86
N GLY A 200 -31.22 12.79 -23.89
CA GLY A 200 -32.55 12.19 -24.04
C GLY A 200 -32.56 10.66 -24.19
N ARG A 201 -31.43 9.98 -24.01
CA ARG A 201 -31.33 8.51 -24.21
C ARG A 201 -32.13 7.71 -23.18
N ARG A 202 -32.28 8.25 -21.96
CA ARG A 202 -33.06 7.62 -20.89
C ARG A 202 -33.65 8.68 -19.94
N PRO A 203 -34.80 8.41 -19.32
CA PRO A 203 -35.36 9.31 -18.32
C PRO A 203 -34.52 9.31 -17.03
N ILE A 204 -34.47 10.46 -16.35
CA ILE A 204 -33.90 10.58 -15.02
C ILE A 204 -34.85 9.94 -13.99
N ALA A 205 -34.33 9.01 -13.20
CA ALA A 205 -35.09 8.32 -12.17
C ALA A 205 -34.34 8.30 -10.84
N GLU A 206 -35.05 8.08 -9.74
CA GLU A 206 -34.43 7.96 -8.43
C GLU A 206 -33.42 6.80 -8.42
N PRO A 207 -32.16 7.05 -8.01
CA PRO A 207 -31.14 6.01 -7.95
C PRO A 207 -31.53 4.90 -6.97
N ARG A 208 -31.44 3.65 -7.42
CA ARG A 208 -31.71 2.46 -6.61
C ARG A 208 -30.54 2.16 -5.67
N ARG A 209 -30.73 1.21 -4.77
CA ARG A 209 -29.65 0.73 -3.88
C ARG A 209 -28.48 0.20 -4.73
N GLY A 210 -27.32 0.83 -4.62
CA GLY A 210 -26.11 0.48 -5.36
C GLY A 210 -25.82 1.37 -6.56
N ASP A 211 -26.80 2.19 -6.99
CA ASP A 211 -26.56 3.20 -8.01
C ASP A 211 -25.79 4.39 -7.42
N LYS A 212 -24.80 4.89 -8.16
CA LYS A 212 -24.09 6.12 -7.82
C LYS A 212 -25.06 7.29 -7.73
N ARG A 213 -24.86 8.14 -6.74
CA ARG A 213 -25.52 9.45 -6.62
C ARG A 213 -24.48 10.55 -6.74
N VAL A 214 -24.91 11.72 -7.20
CA VAL A 214 -24.05 12.89 -7.35
C VAL A 214 -23.53 13.37 -5.97
N PRO A 215 -22.25 13.74 -5.83
CA PRO A 215 -21.78 14.50 -4.68
C PRO A 215 -22.56 15.82 -4.53
N PHE A 216 -22.82 16.28 -3.30
CA PHE A 216 -23.67 17.47 -3.09
C PHE A 216 -23.06 18.75 -3.68
N ASP A 217 -21.74 18.87 -3.69
CA ASP A 217 -20.99 19.98 -4.27
C ASP A 217 -20.98 19.97 -5.80
N GLU A 218 -21.18 18.81 -6.42
CA GLU A 218 -21.26 18.65 -7.88
C GLU A 218 -22.71 18.65 -8.42
N ALA A 219 -23.69 18.81 -7.53
CA ALA A 219 -25.08 18.75 -7.90
C ALA A 219 -25.51 19.92 -8.82
N LEU A 220 -26.44 19.63 -9.74
CA LEU A 220 -26.93 20.54 -10.78
C LEU A 220 -27.35 21.90 -10.25
N HIS A 221 -28.04 21.96 -9.10
CA HIS A 221 -28.48 23.22 -8.47
C HIS A 221 -27.33 24.17 -8.06
N ASN A 222 -26.10 23.66 -7.99
CA ASN A 222 -24.89 24.43 -7.70
C ASN A 222 -24.10 24.81 -8.96
N LEU A 223 -24.48 24.31 -10.13
CA LEU A 223 -23.85 24.66 -11.42
C LEU A 223 -24.35 26.00 -11.97
N PRO A 224 -23.51 26.75 -12.70
CA PRO A 224 -23.93 27.98 -13.36
C PRO A 224 -24.99 27.69 -14.43
N GLU A 225 -25.79 28.71 -14.79
CA GLU A 225 -26.79 28.66 -15.87
C GLU A 225 -28.02 27.77 -15.59
N THR A 226 -28.21 27.32 -14.34
CA THR A 226 -29.34 26.49 -13.91
C THR A 226 -30.45 27.27 -13.19
N GLU A 227 -30.38 28.61 -13.18
CA GLU A 227 -31.31 29.49 -12.44
C GLU A 227 -32.76 29.41 -12.94
N HIS A 228 -32.94 28.96 -14.19
CA HIS A 228 -34.25 28.72 -14.78
C HIS A 228 -34.92 27.42 -14.27
N LEU A 229 -34.14 26.49 -13.71
CA LEU A 229 -34.60 25.22 -13.14
C LEU A 229 -34.74 25.27 -11.62
N PHE A 230 -33.88 26.04 -10.95
CA PHE A 230 -33.85 26.16 -9.49
C PHE A 230 -34.00 27.63 -9.08
N THR A 231 -35.15 27.97 -8.48
CA THR A 231 -35.31 29.29 -7.86
C THR A 231 -34.33 29.45 -6.68
N ASP A 232 -34.00 30.69 -6.33
CA ASP A 232 -33.12 30.98 -5.19
C ASP A 232 -33.63 30.33 -3.89
N GLU A 233 -34.94 30.32 -3.68
CA GLU A 233 -35.57 29.68 -2.52
C GLU A 233 -35.39 28.16 -2.54
N LEU A 234 -35.64 27.51 -3.68
CA LEU A 234 -35.50 26.06 -3.83
C LEU A 234 -34.04 25.62 -3.69
N LYS A 235 -33.12 26.37 -4.28
CA LYS A 235 -31.68 26.15 -4.12
C LYS A 235 -31.25 26.27 -2.67
N ALA A 236 -31.73 27.29 -1.96
CA ALA A 236 -31.46 27.45 -0.53
C ALA A 236 -32.06 26.31 0.30
N GLU A 237 -33.24 25.81 -0.06
CA GLU A 237 -33.86 24.67 0.60
C GLU A 237 -33.09 23.37 0.42
N ILE A 238 -32.70 23.04 -0.82
CA ILE A 238 -31.88 21.86 -1.13
C ILE A 238 -30.54 21.93 -0.37
N ASN A 239 -29.85 23.08 -0.42
CA ASN A 239 -28.57 23.25 0.26
C ASN A 239 -28.68 23.08 1.79
N ARG A 240 -29.71 23.66 2.42
CA ARG A 240 -29.98 23.44 3.86
C ARG A 240 -30.22 21.96 4.18
N ALA A 241 -30.89 21.22 3.30
CA ALA A 241 -31.08 19.80 3.47
C ALA A 241 -29.76 19.03 3.29
N CYS A 242 -28.97 19.31 2.26
CA CYS A 242 -27.66 18.71 2.01
C CYS A 242 -26.69 18.90 3.18
N GLU A 243 -26.69 20.05 3.84
CA GLU A 243 -25.90 20.29 5.07
C GLU A 243 -26.25 19.33 6.21
N GLN A 244 -27.49 18.86 6.29
CA GLN A 244 -27.94 17.87 7.27
C GLN A 244 -27.69 16.42 6.84
N HIS A 245 -27.04 16.21 5.69
CA HIS A 245 -26.71 14.90 5.15
C HIS A 245 -25.20 14.75 4.90
N VAL A 246 -24.76 13.49 4.80
CA VAL A 246 -23.42 13.08 4.39
C VAL A 246 -23.54 12.04 3.29
N VAL A 247 -22.51 11.98 2.46
CA VAL A 247 -22.39 11.02 1.37
C VAL A 247 -21.55 9.85 1.86
N CYS A 248 -22.03 8.62 1.66
CA CYS A 248 -21.25 7.41 1.88
C CYS A 248 -20.05 7.42 0.93
N ILE A 249 -18.83 7.39 1.47
CA ILE A 249 -17.60 7.40 0.65
C ILE A 249 -17.45 6.17 -0.26
N ARG A 250 -18.18 5.09 0.03
CA ARG A 250 -18.14 3.86 -0.75
C ARG A 250 -19.16 3.92 -1.89
N CYS A 251 -20.46 3.94 -1.59
CA CYS A 251 -21.52 3.81 -2.59
C CYS A 251 -22.24 5.10 -2.97
N SER A 252 -21.76 6.25 -2.47
CA SER A 252 -22.35 7.58 -2.73
C SER A 252 -23.80 7.76 -2.24
N ASN A 253 -24.36 6.80 -1.49
CA ASN A 253 -25.70 6.96 -0.91
C ASN A 253 -25.72 8.08 0.14
N TYR A 254 -26.85 8.76 0.29
CA TYR A 254 -27.00 9.85 1.25
C TYR A 254 -27.47 9.34 2.61
N LEU A 255 -26.93 9.92 3.67
CA LEU A 255 -27.26 9.58 5.05
C LEU A 255 -27.54 10.83 5.86
N PRO A 256 -28.49 10.81 6.79
CA PRO A 256 -28.67 11.91 7.71
C PRO A 256 -27.45 12.04 8.63
N ARG A 257 -26.96 13.25 8.90
CA ARG A 257 -25.84 13.47 9.85
C ARG A 257 -26.20 13.09 11.28
N ASN A 258 -27.43 13.36 11.68
CA ASN A 258 -27.87 13.33 13.07
C ASN A 258 -28.72 12.10 13.42
N TRP A 259 -28.69 11.04 12.61
CA TRP A 259 -29.41 9.82 12.94
C TRP A 259 -28.81 9.14 14.19
N PRO A 260 -29.60 8.39 14.99
CA PRO A 260 -29.15 7.86 16.28
C PRO A 260 -27.87 7.02 16.22
N GLY A 261 -27.65 6.23 15.16
CA GLY A 261 -26.45 5.42 14.98
C GLY A 261 -25.30 6.13 14.26
N ARG A 262 -25.30 7.47 14.18
CA ARG A 262 -24.28 8.24 13.43
C ARG A 262 -22.84 7.89 13.80
N ALA A 263 -22.58 7.54 15.06
CA ALA A 263 -21.24 7.17 15.51
C ALA A 263 -20.71 5.95 14.73
N GLN A 264 -21.57 4.98 14.40
CA GLN A 264 -21.18 3.79 13.61
C GLN A 264 -21.11 4.06 12.10
N SER A 265 -21.45 5.28 11.67
CA SER A 265 -21.50 5.69 10.26
C SER A 265 -20.52 6.79 9.90
N ILE A 266 -19.91 7.49 10.86
CA ILE A 266 -19.03 8.63 10.59
C ILE A 266 -17.73 8.43 11.37
N CYS A 267 -16.60 8.41 10.66
CA CYS A 267 -15.29 8.34 11.29
C CYS A 267 -15.05 9.60 12.14
N LYS A 268 -14.74 9.43 13.42
CA LYS A 268 -14.45 10.55 14.32
C LYS A 268 -13.18 11.33 13.93
N GLY A 269 -12.19 10.64 13.36
CA GLY A 269 -10.91 11.24 12.92
C GLY A 269 -11.01 12.12 11.67
N CYS A 270 -11.60 11.63 10.57
CA CYS A 270 -11.63 12.36 9.30
C CYS A 270 -13.01 12.85 8.85
N GLY A 271 -14.10 12.47 9.54
CA GLY A 271 -15.46 12.85 9.16
C GLY A 271 -16.04 12.08 7.96
N ASN A 272 -15.28 11.18 7.32
CA ASN A 272 -15.79 10.35 6.23
C ASN A 272 -16.92 9.44 6.72
N ALA A 273 -17.96 9.32 5.90
CA ALA A 273 -19.16 8.56 6.24
C ALA A 273 -19.26 7.23 5.48
N THR A 274 -19.90 6.25 6.11
CA THR A 274 -20.28 4.96 5.54
C THR A 274 -21.74 4.66 5.86
N CYS A 275 -22.45 4.05 4.90
CA CYS A 275 -23.82 3.59 5.11
C CYS A 275 -23.93 2.23 5.78
N GLU A 276 -22.82 1.60 6.14
CA GLU A 276 -22.81 0.22 6.65
C GLU A 276 -23.70 -0.01 7.87
N ALA A 277 -23.74 0.91 8.82
CA ALA A 277 -24.63 0.82 9.99
C ALA A 277 -26.06 1.33 9.74
N PHE A 278 -26.24 2.17 8.72
CA PHE A 278 -27.51 2.82 8.41
C PHE A 278 -28.39 1.97 7.48
N ASP A 279 -27.79 1.33 6.48
CA ASP A 279 -28.44 0.39 5.55
C ASP A 279 -28.54 -0.99 6.22
N GLN A 280 -29.76 -1.53 6.36
CA GLN A 280 -30.02 -2.85 6.96
C GLN A 280 -29.24 -4.01 6.33
N ILE A 281 -28.95 -3.93 5.03
CA ILE A 281 -28.21 -4.96 4.28
C ILE A 281 -26.70 -4.68 4.33
N GLY A 282 -26.30 -3.52 4.84
CA GLY A 282 -24.95 -2.97 4.81
C GLY A 282 -24.68 -2.22 3.51
N CYS A 283 -23.45 -1.73 3.33
CA CYS A 283 -23.10 -0.99 2.13
C CYS A 283 -23.18 -1.89 0.87
N PRO A 284 -23.85 -1.49 -0.22
CA PRO A 284 -24.02 -2.32 -1.42
C PRO A 284 -22.69 -2.66 -2.11
N TRP A 285 -21.67 -1.82 -1.97
CA TRP A 285 -20.42 -1.99 -2.70
C TRP A 285 -19.33 -2.74 -1.93
N ARG A 286 -19.59 -3.21 -0.70
CA ARG A 286 -18.71 -4.04 0.17
C ARG A 286 -17.23 -4.15 -0.27
N ILE A 287 -16.53 -3.03 -0.40
CA ILE A 287 -15.22 -2.99 -1.06
C ILE A 287 -14.12 -3.63 -0.17
N ALA A 288 -14.41 -3.87 1.11
CA ALA A 288 -13.56 -4.60 2.06
C ALA A 288 -14.35 -4.87 3.36
N ASN A 289 -13.66 -5.43 4.36
CA ASN A 289 -14.04 -5.48 5.78
C ASN A 289 -14.70 -4.18 6.29
N ARG A 290 -15.31 -4.27 7.48
CA ARG A 290 -15.97 -3.18 8.20
C ARG A 290 -15.20 -1.86 8.04
N PHE A 291 -15.85 -0.82 7.52
CA PHE A 291 -15.16 0.45 7.22
C PHE A 291 -14.73 1.20 8.47
N LEU A 292 -15.57 1.17 9.52
CA LEU A 292 -15.34 1.84 10.78
C LEU A 292 -15.18 0.83 11.92
N THR A 293 -14.06 0.89 12.61
CA THR A 293 -13.76 0.06 13.77
C THR A 293 -14.11 0.85 15.04
N PRO A 294 -14.87 0.26 15.99
CA PRO A 294 -15.12 0.91 17.27
C PRO A 294 -13.79 1.08 18.03
N PHE A 295 -13.71 2.12 18.86
CA PHE A 295 -12.52 2.46 19.65
C PHE A 295 -11.86 1.23 20.30
N ASN A 296 -12.64 0.37 20.96
CA ASN A 296 -12.15 -0.81 21.70
C ASN A 296 -11.54 -1.90 20.81
N GLU A 297 -11.80 -1.88 19.50
CA GLU A 297 -11.24 -2.81 18.52
C GLU A 297 -10.08 -2.19 17.72
N THR A 298 -9.76 -0.91 17.94
CA THR A 298 -8.71 -0.22 17.17
C THR A 298 -7.33 -0.84 17.40
N GLY A 299 -6.61 -1.06 16.31
CA GLY A 299 -5.26 -1.64 16.32
C GLY A 299 -5.19 -3.15 16.54
N ASN A 300 -6.33 -3.86 16.70
CA ASN A 300 -6.34 -5.32 16.88
C ASN A 300 -5.78 -6.09 15.68
N ASP A 301 -6.02 -5.58 14.47
CA ASP A 301 -5.59 -6.22 13.22
C ASP A 301 -4.14 -5.89 12.84
N PHE A 302 -3.43 -5.08 13.64
CA PHE A 302 -2.06 -4.70 13.34
C PHE A 302 -1.05 -5.70 13.89
N ASN A 303 -0.07 -6.04 13.08
CA ASN A 303 1.06 -6.86 13.49
C ASN A 303 2.00 -6.03 14.41
N PRO A 304 2.47 -6.56 15.57
CA PRO A 304 3.48 -5.91 16.41
C PRO A 304 4.74 -5.45 15.67
N GLU A 305 5.11 -6.11 14.56
CA GLU A 305 6.20 -5.68 13.67
C GLU A 305 6.03 -4.27 13.11
N LEU A 306 4.78 -3.79 13.00
CA LEU A 306 4.49 -2.41 12.61
C LEU A 306 5.14 -1.42 13.58
N LEU A 307 5.13 -1.71 14.89
CA LEU A 307 5.74 -0.86 15.91
C LEU A 307 7.27 -0.82 15.77
N TRP A 308 7.89 -1.97 15.51
CA TRP A 308 9.33 -2.05 15.21
C TRP A 308 9.68 -1.19 14.00
N SER A 309 8.89 -1.30 12.93
CA SER A 309 9.12 -0.52 11.72
C SER A 309 9.06 0.99 11.99
N GLN A 310 8.24 1.45 12.94
CA GLN A 310 8.18 2.88 13.30
C GLN A 310 9.42 3.36 14.03
N VAL A 311 9.90 2.61 15.03
CA VAL A 311 11.08 3.02 15.83
C VAL A 311 12.40 2.88 15.07
N SER A 312 12.43 2.04 14.03
CA SER A 312 13.65 1.75 13.28
C SER A 312 13.69 2.35 11.88
N ARG A 313 12.60 2.96 11.39
CA ARG A 313 12.46 3.46 10.00
C ARG A 313 13.57 4.39 9.55
N THR A 314 14.10 5.19 10.46
CA THR A 314 15.12 6.22 10.17
C THR A 314 16.55 5.67 10.15
N HIS A 315 16.76 4.41 10.54
CA HIS A 315 18.09 3.83 10.73
C HIS A 315 18.20 2.47 10.03
N ALA A 316 18.63 2.46 8.75
CA ALA A 316 18.62 1.25 7.91
C ALA A 316 19.38 0.05 8.50
N HIS A 317 20.52 0.29 9.16
CA HIS A 317 21.30 -0.76 9.80
C HIS A 317 20.62 -1.30 11.07
N PHE A 318 19.99 -0.42 11.85
CA PHE A 318 19.24 -0.78 13.03
C PHE A 318 17.97 -1.56 12.67
N PHE A 319 17.23 -1.14 11.63
CA PHE A 319 16.07 -1.86 11.09
C PHE A 319 16.38 -3.32 10.74
N ARG A 320 17.57 -3.59 10.20
CA ARG A 320 18.03 -4.95 9.83
C ARG A 320 18.66 -5.72 10.99
N ASN A 321 18.79 -5.13 12.18
CA ASN A 321 19.36 -5.78 13.35
C ASN A 321 18.33 -6.73 13.99
N GLN A 322 18.39 -8.01 13.65
CA GLN A 322 17.49 -9.04 14.19
C GLN A 322 17.54 -9.14 15.72
N THR A 323 18.70 -8.88 16.34
CA THR A 323 18.83 -8.94 17.80
C THR A 323 18.09 -7.79 18.47
N GLU A 324 18.24 -6.56 17.97
CA GLU A 324 17.52 -5.41 18.53
C GLU A 324 16.03 -5.45 18.23
N ARG A 325 15.65 -5.96 17.05
CA ARG A 325 14.26 -6.28 16.73
C ARG A 325 13.67 -7.22 17.77
N GLN A 326 14.36 -8.33 18.09
CA GLN A 326 13.87 -9.27 19.10
C GLN A 326 13.81 -8.63 20.50
N ARG A 327 14.86 -7.89 20.91
CA ARG A 327 14.86 -7.16 22.20
C ARG A 327 13.69 -6.19 22.32
N PHE A 328 13.36 -5.49 21.23
CA PHE A 328 12.22 -4.59 21.17
C PHE A 328 10.90 -5.35 21.36
N LEU A 329 10.68 -6.44 20.61
CA LEU A 329 9.47 -7.26 20.71
C LEU A 329 9.33 -7.91 22.10
N ASP A 330 10.42 -8.41 22.67
CA ASP A 330 10.45 -8.98 24.03
C ASP A 330 10.09 -7.91 25.07
N ARG A 331 10.58 -6.67 24.89
CA ARG A 331 10.25 -5.54 25.76
C ARG A 331 8.79 -5.14 25.62
N LEU A 332 8.20 -5.15 24.42
CA LEU A 332 6.77 -4.95 24.25
C LEU A 332 5.96 -6.01 25.00
N ALA A 333 6.31 -7.29 24.80
CA ALA A 333 5.63 -8.42 25.44
C ALA A 333 5.73 -8.36 26.97
N ALA A 334 6.91 -8.08 27.52
CA ALA A 334 7.14 -7.97 28.96
C ALA A 334 6.33 -6.83 29.62
N ASN A 335 5.96 -5.80 28.86
CA ASN A 335 5.20 -4.64 29.33
C ASN A 335 3.73 -4.65 28.87
N ASN A 336 3.25 -5.77 28.30
CA ASN A 336 1.89 -5.91 27.76
C ASN A 336 1.49 -4.81 26.74
N ILE A 337 2.46 -4.35 25.94
CA ILE A 337 2.21 -3.37 24.89
C ILE A 337 1.92 -4.11 23.58
N THR A 338 0.76 -3.83 23.01
CA THR A 338 0.31 -4.33 21.72
C THR A 338 0.01 -3.15 20.80
N PRO A 339 -0.08 -3.35 19.47
CA PRO A 339 -0.56 -2.29 18.58
C PRO A 339 -1.92 -1.74 18.99
N ALA A 340 -2.81 -2.60 19.50
CA ALA A 340 -4.12 -2.19 20.01
C ALA A 340 -3.98 -1.29 21.25
N SER A 341 -3.24 -1.70 22.27
CA SER A 341 -3.09 -0.89 23.49
C SER A 341 -2.40 0.44 23.21
N ALA A 342 -1.37 0.44 22.36
CA ALA A 342 -0.69 1.66 21.93
C ALA A 342 -1.62 2.60 21.14
N THR A 343 -2.39 2.07 20.19
CA THR A 343 -3.34 2.87 19.40
C THR A 343 -4.42 3.49 20.29
N GLN A 344 -5.01 2.70 21.19
CA GLN A 344 -6.07 3.17 22.09
C GLN A 344 -5.56 4.17 23.13
N GLU A 345 -4.31 4.03 23.60
CA GLU A 345 -3.66 5.03 24.46
C GLU A 345 -3.51 6.37 23.71
N LEU A 346 -2.99 6.35 22.49
CA LEU A 346 -2.83 7.55 21.66
C LEU A 346 -4.16 8.23 21.33
N LEU A 347 -5.20 7.44 21.02
CA LEU A 347 -6.55 7.97 20.81
C LEU A 347 -7.13 8.60 22.09
N ARG A 348 -6.89 7.99 23.26
CA ARG A 348 -7.27 8.57 24.56
C ARG A 348 -6.56 9.90 24.84
N GLU A 349 -5.26 9.98 24.54
CA GLU A 349 -4.50 11.23 24.66
C GLU A 349 -5.05 12.33 23.74
N ALA A 350 -5.59 11.96 22.58
CA ALA A 350 -6.28 12.87 21.66
C ALA A 350 -7.72 13.24 22.08
N GLY A 351 -8.20 12.73 23.23
CA GLY A 351 -9.53 13.04 23.77
C GLY A 351 -10.67 12.18 23.22
N HIS A 352 -10.37 11.01 22.67
CA HIS A 352 -11.36 10.05 22.20
C HIS A 352 -11.77 9.04 23.27
N ASP A 353 -12.98 8.51 23.14
CA ASP A 353 -13.57 7.55 24.09
C ASP A 353 -14.18 6.32 23.39
N GLU A 354 -14.71 5.39 24.18
CA GLU A 354 -15.26 4.11 23.71
C GLU A 354 -16.48 4.24 22.78
N GLY A 355 -17.13 5.41 22.76
CA GLY A 355 -18.24 5.70 21.87
C GLY A 355 -17.82 6.12 20.45
N ASP A 356 -16.52 6.37 20.23
CA ASP A 356 -15.98 6.80 18.95
C ASP A 356 -15.64 5.62 18.02
N TYR A 357 -15.74 5.89 16.71
CA TYR A 357 -15.40 4.94 15.65
C TYR A 357 -14.42 5.57 14.67
N PHE A 358 -13.51 4.75 14.13
CA PHE A 358 -12.42 5.22 13.28
C PHE A 358 -12.28 4.37 12.03
N CYS A 359 -11.98 4.99 10.89
CA CYS A 359 -11.60 4.24 9.70
C CYS A 359 -10.17 3.71 9.84
N THR A 360 -9.85 2.64 9.11
CA THR A 360 -8.52 2.01 9.13
C THR A 360 -7.40 3.03 8.91
N ASN A 361 -7.58 3.99 8.00
CA ASN A 361 -6.58 5.01 7.73
C ASN A 361 -6.32 5.92 8.95
N CYS A 362 -7.37 6.39 9.64
CA CYS A 362 -7.19 7.21 10.84
C CYS A 362 -6.52 6.43 11.98
N ILE A 363 -6.84 5.14 12.13
CA ILE A 363 -6.20 4.25 13.11
C ILE A 363 -4.71 4.12 12.79
N SER A 364 -4.37 3.79 11.54
CA SER A 364 -2.98 3.66 11.08
C SER A 364 -2.19 4.96 11.24
N VAL A 365 -2.75 6.09 10.80
CA VAL A 365 -2.10 7.40 10.90
C VAL A 365 -1.85 7.80 12.36
N THR A 366 -2.82 7.54 13.25
CA THR A 366 -2.67 7.82 14.69
C THR A 366 -1.49 7.05 15.28
N LEU A 367 -1.42 5.74 15.01
CA LEU A 367 -0.35 4.91 15.52
C LEU A 367 1.02 5.30 14.93
N VAL A 368 1.11 5.43 13.60
CA VAL A 368 2.35 5.76 12.90
C VAL A 368 2.94 7.09 13.35
N ASN A 369 2.11 8.12 13.52
CA ASN A 369 2.59 9.45 13.89
C ASN A 369 2.83 9.62 15.40
N GLY A 370 2.10 8.88 16.24
CA GLY A 370 2.17 9.03 17.70
C GLY A 370 3.13 8.07 18.39
N PHE A 371 3.34 6.87 17.84
CA PHE A 371 3.98 5.78 18.60
C PHE A 371 5.43 6.08 19.00
N VAL A 372 6.26 6.61 18.10
CA VAL A 372 7.69 6.83 18.39
C VAL A 372 7.88 7.81 19.56
N ALA A 373 7.14 8.92 19.56
CA ALA A 373 7.23 9.91 20.63
C ALA A 373 6.70 9.36 21.96
N ASN A 374 5.59 8.60 21.94
CA ASN A 374 5.06 7.92 23.13
C ASN A 374 6.06 6.88 23.66
N TRP A 375 6.68 6.09 22.78
CA TRP A 375 7.67 5.07 23.14
C TRP A 375 8.90 5.65 23.81
N GLU A 376 9.51 6.69 23.22
CA GLU A 376 10.69 7.34 23.81
C GLU A 376 10.37 7.95 25.19
N ARG A 377 9.22 8.64 25.32
CA ARG A 377 8.74 9.17 26.61
C ARG A 377 8.58 8.07 27.67
N LYS A 378 7.99 6.93 27.30
CA LYS A 378 7.86 5.78 28.22
C LYS A 378 9.20 5.20 28.63
N LYS A 379 10.18 5.16 27.71
CA LYS A 379 11.55 4.71 28.02
C LYS A 379 12.22 5.66 29.01
N GLU A 380 12.12 6.97 28.80
CA GLU A 380 12.69 8.02 29.66
C GLU A 380 12.07 8.02 31.06
N ASN A 381 10.74 7.83 31.14
CA ASN A 381 10.02 7.74 32.41
C ASN A 381 10.22 6.41 33.14
N GLY A 382 10.87 5.42 32.52
CA GLY A 382 11.04 4.08 33.07
C GLY A 382 9.75 3.24 33.13
N GLU A 383 8.72 3.61 32.38
CA GLU A 383 7.42 2.91 32.32
C GLU A 383 7.50 1.58 31.57
N VAL A 384 8.50 1.44 30.69
CA VAL A 384 8.73 0.23 29.89
C VAL A 384 10.11 -0.35 30.19
N PRO A 385 10.40 -0.91 31.39
CA PRO A 385 11.69 -1.52 31.66
C PRO A 385 12.00 -2.66 30.68
N PRO A 386 13.29 -2.93 30.37
CA PRO A 386 13.67 -4.17 29.71
C PRO A 386 13.19 -5.41 30.51
N PRO A 387 12.98 -6.56 29.86
CA PRO A 387 12.61 -7.80 30.56
C PRO A 387 13.60 -8.12 31.71
N ALA A 388 13.11 -8.61 32.85
CA ALA A 388 13.94 -8.80 34.06
C ALA A 388 15.16 -9.73 33.87
N GLN A 389 15.10 -10.63 32.89
CA GLN A 389 16.17 -11.57 32.52
C GLN A 389 16.97 -11.10 31.29
N ALA A 390 16.65 -9.93 30.73
CA ALA A 390 17.32 -9.43 29.55
C ALA A 390 18.78 -9.09 29.90
N PRO A 391 19.74 -9.52 29.07
CA PRO A 391 21.11 -9.03 29.16
C PRO A 391 21.09 -7.49 29.12
N ASN A 392 21.92 -6.85 29.94
CA ASN A 392 22.19 -5.42 29.86
C ASN A 392 23.56 -5.20 29.21
N PRO A 393 23.68 -5.37 27.87
CA PRO A 393 24.95 -5.24 27.20
C PRO A 393 25.42 -3.78 27.19
N PRO A 394 26.74 -3.56 27.15
CA PRO A 394 27.28 -2.21 26.97
C PRO A 394 26.77 -1.58 25.67
N VAL A 395 26.58 -0.26 25.73
CA VAL A 395 26.16 0.56 24.59
C VAL A 395 27.21 0.53 23.48
N CYS A 396 26.80 0.22 22.24
CA CYS A 396 27.67 0.30 21.07
C CYS A 396 28.12 1.74 20.85
N TRP A 397 29.39 1.94 20.52
CA TRP A 397 29.93 3.27 20.24
C TRP A 397 29.14 4.03 19.15
N TYR A 398 28.79 3.30 18.09
CA TYR A 398 28.11 3.86 16.92
C TYR A 398 26.58 3.85 17.04
N GLY A 399 26.02 3.33 18.14
CA GLY A 399 24.58 3.24 18.37
C GLY A 399 23.79 2.72 17.18
N ARG A 400 22.65 3.35 16.89
CA ARG A 400 21.78 3.00 15.74
C ARG A 400 22.48 3.09 14.37
N GLU A 401 23.57 3.84 14.27
CA GLU A 401 24.36 4.01 13.03
C GLU A 401 25.42 2.93 12.82
N CYS A 402 25.58 1.97 13.74
CA CYS A 402 26.57 0.92 13.62
C CYS A 402 26.33 0.05 12.38
N ARG A 403 27.25 0.03 11.42
CA ARG A 403 27.12 -0.79 10.20
C ARG A 403 27.27 -2.29 10.46
N THR A 404 28.07 -2.66 11.47
CA THR A 404 28.36 -4.05 11.83
C THR A 404 27.15 -4.78 12.43
N GLN A 405 26.21 -4.03 13.00
CA GLN A 405 25.04 -4.58 13.68
C GLN A 405 24.11 -5.37 12.75
N SER A 406 24.10 -5.06 11.44
CA SER A 406 23.17 -5.68 10.49
C SER A 406 23.67 -7.00 9.87
N HIS A 407 24.97 -7.31 9.98
CA HIS A 407 25.57 -8.48 9.30
C HIS A 407 26.48 -9.32 10.22
N ASN A 408 26.68 -8.92 11.47
CA ASN A 408 27.42 -9.70 12.46
C ASN A 408 26.56 -9.90 13.71
N ALA A 409 25.88 -11.05 13.76
CA ALA A 409 25.01 -11.42 14.88
C ALA A 409 25.76 -11.48 16.22
N GLY A 410 27.04 -11.87 16.22
CA GLY A 410 27.87 -11.87 17.43
C GLY A 410 28.14 -10.46 17.96
N HIS A 411 28.33 -9.47 17.09
CA HIS A 411 28.43 -8.06 17.49
C HIS A 411 27.08 -7.53 18.01
N ALA A 412 25.99 -7.79 17.28
CA ALA A 412 24.63 -7.38 17.67
C ALA A 412 24.21 -7.97 19.04
N ALA A 413 24.57 -9.21 19.33
CA ALA A 413 24.32 -9.84 20.63
C ALA A 413 25.11 -9.19 21.78
N ARG A 414 26.33 -8.73 21.53
CA ARG A 414 27.25 -8.24 22.57
C ARG A 414 27.05 -6.78 22.97
N PHE A 415 26.42 -5.97 22.11
CA PHE A 415 26.25 -4.53 22.34
C PHE A 415 24.78 -4.12 22.21
N ASN A 416 24.37 -3.06 22.91
CA ASN A 416 23.09 -2.39 22.70
C ASN A 416 23.22 -1.35 21.56
N HIS A 417 22.33 -1.37 20.58
CA HIS A 417 22.25 -0.37 19.49
C HIS A 417 21.00 0.52 19.55
N ASP A 418 20.07 0.30 20.48
CA ASP A 418 18.92 1.20 20.75
C ASP A 418 19.36 2.46 21.51
N CYS A 419 20.25 3.24 20.90
CA CYS A 419 20.91 4.40 21.50
C CYS A 419 21.50 5.34 20.43
N ASP A 420 21.66 6.60 20.80
CA ASP A 420 22.36 7.56 19.94
C ASP A 420 23.87 7.26 19.87
N PRO A 421 24.51 7.53 18.72
CA PRO A 421 25.96 7.46 18.61
C PRO A 421 26.62 8.35 19.65
N ARG A 422 27.70 7.87 20.27
CA ARG A 422 28.44 8.71 21.24
C ARG A 422 29.07 9.92 20.52
N PRO A 423 29.11 11.10 21.17
CA PRO A 423 29.80 12.26 20.63
C PRO A 423 31.25 11.94 20.30
N GLN A 424 31.74 12.39 19.14
CA GLN A 424 33.13 12.23 18.76
C GLN A 424 34.03 12.95 19.78
N GLY A 425 34.92 12.21 20.47
CA GLY A 425 35.93 12.78 21.37
C GLY A 425 35.87 12.34 22.86
N GLN A 426 34.99 11.40 23.24
CA GLN A 426 34.99 10.82 24.59
C GLN A 426 35.49 9.37 24.59
N ASP A 427 36.81 9.17 24.57
CA ASP A 427 37.41 7.85 24.74
C ASP A 427 37.09 7.30 26.15
N GLN A 428 36.51 6.10 26.20
CA GLN A 428 36.64 5.22 27.37
C GLN A 428 37.65 4.11 27.03
N PRO A 429 38.42 3.64 28.03
CA PRO A 429 39.45 2.63 27.80
C PRO A 429 38.82 1.36 27.23
N ALA A 430 39.53 0.75 26.27
CA ALA A 430 39.09 -0.45 25.59
C ALA A 430 38.58 -1.52 26.58
N PRO A 431 37.50 -2.23 26.25
CA PRO A 431 37.05 -3.35 27.08
C PRO A 431 38.21 -4.32 27.26
N GLN A 432 38.54 -4.64 28.51
CA GLN A 432 39.61 -5.57 28.83
C GLN A 432 39.32 -6.90 28.11
N ALA A 433 40.32 -7.40 27.38
CA ALA A 433 40.25 -8.72 26.78
C ALA A 433 39.89 -9.74 27.89
N PRO A 434 39.03 -10.73 27.60
CA PRO A 434 38.69 -11.76 28.57
C PRO A 434 39.98 -12.38 29.10
N VAL A 435 40.12 -12.38 30.43
CA VAL A 435 41.27 -12.98 31.11
C VAL A 435 41.34 -14.45 30.68
N PRO A 436 42.46 -14.93 30.13
CA PRO A 436 42.61 -16.32 29.78
C PRO A 436 42.42 -17.17 31.02
N ILE A 437 41.48 -18.10 30.98
CA ILE A 437 41.32 -19.12 32.02
C ILE A 437 42.62 -19.94 32.01
N PRO A 438 43.36 -20.06 33.14
CA PRO A 438 44.56 -20.88 33.19
C PRO A 438 44.22 -22.33 32.85
N ALA A 439 44.96 -22.91 31.91
CA ALA A 439 44.87 -24.33 31.62
C ALA A 439 45.20 -25.14 32.88
N LEU A 440 44.28 -26.00 33.29
CA LEU A 440 44.54 -27.00 34.32
C LEU A 440 45.60 -27.98 33.79
N ALA A 441 46.68 -28.12 34.55
CA ALA A 441 47.76 -29.06 34.26
C ALA A 441 47.26 -30.52 34.37
N PRO A 442 47.75 -31.43 33.52
CA PRO A 442 47.41 -32.84 33.60
C PRO A 442 48.32 -33.52 34.63
N ASP A 443 47.79 -33.88 35.78
CA ASP A 443 48.14 -35.14 36.45
C ASP A 443 47.35 -35.27 37.76
N GLN A 444 46.51 -36.30 37.82
CA GLN A 444 46.45 -37.31 38.90
C GLN A 444 45.21 -38.19 38.69
N ALA A 445 45.44 -39.37 38.14
CA ALA A 445 44.52 -40.50 38.29
C ALA A 445 44.56 -40.99 39.75
N PRO A 446 43.41 -41.33 40.32
CA PRO A 446 43.22 -42.70 40.81
C PRO A 446 41.84 -43.23 40.35
N GLY A 447 41.70 -44.47 39.89
CA GLY A 447 41.80 -45.66 40.70
C GLY A 447 40.42 -46.34 40.67
N ALA A 448 40.40 -47.62 40.27
CA ALA A 448 39.20 -48.37 39.92
C ALA A 448 38.22 -48.63 41.09
N ALA A 449 36.92 -48.61 40.75
CA ALA A 449 35.78 -49.41 41.20
C ALA A 449 35.48 -49.58 42.71
N GLN A 450 34.23 -49.24 43.11
CA GLN A 450 33.18 -50.22 43.45
C GLN A 450 31.82 -49.55 43.78
N PRO A 451 30.68 -50.29 43.72
CA PRO A 451 29.35 -49.74 43.46
C PRO A 451 28.60 -49.31 44.73
N ALA A 452 27.75 -48.29 44.59
CA ALA A 452 26.86 -47.82 45.65
C ALA A 452 25.53 -48.61 45.63
N ALA A 453 25.20 -49.19 46.78
CA ALA A 453 23.90 -49.75 47.10
C ALA A 453 22.88 -48.64 47.41
N LEU A 454 21.63 -48.90 47.04
CA LEU A 454 20.41 -48.21 47.50
C LEU A 454 20.28 -48.29 49.04
N PRO A 455 19.64 -47.31 49.69
CA PRO A 455 18.17 -47.21 49.72
C PRO A 455 17.58 -45.90 49.18
#